data_AF-A0A1F3NYF1-F1
#
_entry.id   AF-A0A1F3NYF1-F1
#
_cell.length_a   1.000
_cell.length_b   1.000
_cell.length_c   1.000
_cell.angle_alpha   90.00
_cell.angle_beta   90.00
_cell.angle_gamma   90.00
#
_symmetry.space_group_name_H-M   'P 1'
#
loop_
_entity.id
_entity.type
_entity.pdbx_description
1 polymer ?
#
loop_
_entity_poly.entity_id
_entity_poly.type
_entity_poly.pdbx_seq_one_letter_code
_entity_poly.pdbx_strand_id
1 'polypeptide(L)' 'MSNAYKYIDPDYTYTDPKSGVLRNLLDVSNPDDLIFIESATVTKRIKELYDNPIKIIGIESLFAISP' A
#
# COMPACT_ATOMS: atom_id res chain seq x y z
N MET A 1 5.36 11.65 -14.75
CA MET A 1 6.46 10.82 -14.20
C MET A 1 7.13 10.10 -15.37
N SER A 2 8.45 9.97 -15.37
CA SER A 2 9.16 9.26 -16.44
C SER A 2 8.71 7.80 -16.49
N ASN A 3 8.30 7.30 -17.67
CA ASN A 3 7.91 5.89 -17.89
C ASN A 3 9.09 4.90 -17.76
N ALA A 4 10.25 5.33 -17.25
CA ALA A 4 11.45 4.51 -17.15
C ALA A 4 11.52 3.67 -15.87
N TYR A 5 10.72 3.98 -14.83
CA TYR A 5 10.73 3.17 -13.61
C TYR A 5 9.79 1.98 -13.76
N LYS A 6 10.38 0.79 -13.94
CA LYS A 6 9.66 -0.48 -13.93
C LYS A 6 9.99 -1.20 -12.63
N TYR A 7 8.97 -1.51 -11.85
CA TYR A 7 9.12 -2.37 -10.68
C TYR A 7 9.59 -3.76 -11.13
N ILE A 8 10.65 -4.28 -10.50
CA ILE A 8 11.25 -5.57 -10.83
C ILE A 8 10.89 -6.55 -9.73
N ASP A 9 10.02 -7.50 -10.06
CA ASP A 9 9.57 -8.59 -9.19
C ASP A 9 9.60 -9.90 -10.00
N PRO A 10 10.79 -10.47 -10.25
CA PRO A 10 10.96 -11.60 -11.16
C PRO A 10 10.24 -12.87 -10.66
N ASP A 11 10.07 -12.98 -9.35
CA ASP A 11 9.45 -14.13 -8.68
C ASP A 11 7.97 -13.88 -8.34
N TYR A 12 7.41 -12.73 -8.74
CA TYR A 12 6.00 -12.35 -8.48
C TYR A 12 5.61 -12.46 -7.00
N THR A 13 6.53 -12.06 -6.11
CA THR A 13 6.35 -12.08 -4.66
C THR A 13 5.25 -11.10 -4.24
N TYR A 14 5.24 -9.92 -4.87
CA TYR A 14 4.32 -8.83 -4.51
C TYR A 14 3.32 -8.53 -5.62
N THR A 15 3.61 -8.91 -6.85
CA THR A 15 2.72 -8.72 -8.00
C THR A 15 2.00 -10.01 -8.39
N ASP A 16 0.77 -9.90 -8.88
CA ASP A 16 0.09 -11.00 -9.52
C ASP A 16 0.66 -11.20 -10.95
N PRO A 17 1.11 -12.41 -11.32
CA PRO A 17 1.78 -12.65 -12.60
C PRO A 17 0.89 -12.47 -13.83
N LYS A 18 -0.45 -12.47 -13.66
CA LYS A 18 -1.38 -12.33 -14.78
C LYS A 18 -1.73 -10.88 -15.05
N SER A 19 -2.02 -10.12 -14.01
CA SER A 19 -2.44 -8.72 -14.09
C SER A 19 -1.28 -7.73 -13.99
N GLY A 20 -0.15 -8.12 -13.38
CA GLY A 20 0.96 -7.23 -13.06
C GLY A 20 0.64 -6.24 -11.92
N VAL A 21 -0.52 -6.37 -11.28
CA VAL A 21 -0.98 -5.52 -10.18
C VAL A 21 -0.46 -6.07 -8.85
N LEU A 22 -0.26 -5.20 -7.86
CA LEU A 22 0.14 -5.62 -6.52
C LEU A 22 -0.94 -6.53 -5.90
N ARG A 23 -0.50 -7.62 -5.27
CA ARG A 23 -1.33 -8.45 -4.41
C ARG A 23 -1.82 -7.58 -3.25
N ASN A 24 -3.12 -7.57 -3.03
CA ASN A 24 -3.76 -6.73 -2.02
C ASN A 24 -4.87 -7.51 -1.33
N LEU A 25 -5.23 -7.09 -0.11
CA LEU A 25 -6.20 -7.80 0.75
C LEU A 25 -7.63 -7.82 0.19
N LEU A 26 -7.92 -7.03 -0.84
CA LEU A 26 -9.24 -6.89 -1.45
C LEU A 26 -9.35 -7.61 -2.80
N ASP A 27 -8.30 -8.34 -3.20
CA ASP A 27 -8.21 -9.06 -4.47
C ASP A 27 -8.50 -8.18 -5.72
N VAL A 28 -8.17 -6.88 -5.64
CA VAL A 28 -8.36 -5.93 -6.74
C VAL A 28 -7.31 -6.20 -7.82
N SER A 29 -7.75 -6.48 -9.04
CA SER A 29 -6.87 -6.77 -10.19
C SER A 29 -6.81 -5.65 -11.24
N ASN A 30 -7.63 -4.61 -11.09
CA ASN A 30 -7.59 -3.43 -11.96
C ASN A 30 -6.62 -2.38 -11.35
N PRO A 31 -5.62 -1.90 -12.09
CA PRO A 31 -4.64 -0.94 -11.58
C PRO A 31 -5.26 0.39 -11.10
N ASP A 32 -6.20 0.95 -11.86
CA ASP A 32 -6.80 2.25 -11.55
C ASP A 32 -7.69 2.16 -10.31
N ASP A 33 -8.45 1.06 -10.18
CA ASP A 33 -9.25 0.78 -8.99
C ASP A 33 -8.36 0.61 -7.75
N LEU A 34 -7.24 -0.12 -7.89
CA LEU A 34 -6.30 -0.31 -6.79
C LEU A 34 -5.72 1.04 -6.33
N ILE A 35 -5.25 1.87 -7.26
CA ILE A 35 -4.69 3.19 -6.96
C ILE A 35 -5.70 4.04 -6.19
N PHE A 36 -6.96 4.06 -6.62
CA PHE A 36 -8.01 4.82 -5.94
C PHE A 36 -8.24 4.30 -4.51
N ILE A 37 -8.41 2.99 -4.34
CA ILE A 37 -8.70 2.36 -3.05
C ILE A 37 -7.53 2.54 -2.07
N GLU A 38 -6.30 2.33 -2.52
CA GLU A 38 -5.09 2.53 -1.71
C GLU A 38 -4.96 3.99 -1.29
N SER A 39 -5.13 4.92 -2.23
CA SER A 39 -5.05 6.36 -1.95
C SER A 39 -6.09 6.79 -0.91
N ALA A 40 -7.33 6.31 -1.04
CA ALA A 40 -8.41 6.62 -0.10
C ALA A 40 -8.13 6.03 1.28
N THR A 41 -7.71 4.76 1.35
CA THR A 41 -7.39 4.06 2.60
C THR A 41 -6.23 4.72 3.34
N VAL A 42 -5.14 5.02 2.63
CA VAL A 42 -3.96 5.70 3.19
C VAL A 42 -4.32 7.10 3.66
N THR A 43 -5.08 7.87 2.88
CA THR A 43 -5.52 9.22 3.28
C THR A 43 -6.34 9.19 4.58
N LYS A 44 -7.27 8.24 4.70
CA LYS A 44 -8.04 8.04 5.93
C LYS A 44 -7.12 7.72 7.11
N ARG A 45 -6.18 6.80 6.94
CA ARG A 45 -5.25 6.42 8.02
C ARG A 45 -4.34 7.57 8.44
N ILE A 46 -3.84 8.37 7.49
CA ILE A 46 -3.07 9.58 7.79
C ILE A 46 -3.89 10.55 8.65
N LYS A 47 -5.17 10.77 8.31
CA LYS A 47 -6.05 11.61 9.11
C LYS A 47 -6.23 11.07 10.53
N GLU A 48 -6.47 9.77 10.67
CA GLU A 48 -6.59 9.13 11.99
C GLU A 48 -5.33 9.30 12.85
N LEU A 49 -4.15 9.15 12.25
CA LEU A 49 -2.86 9.31 12.93
C LEU A 49 -2.55 10.78 13.24
N TYR A 50 -3.03 11.72 12.42
CA TYR A 50 -2.94 13.14 12.70
C TYR A 50 -3.82 13.52 13.90
N ASP A 51 -5.06 13.04 13.92
CA ASP A 51 -6.02 13.31 14.99
C ASP A 51 -5.65 12.57 16.30
N ASN A 52 -5.11 11.35 16.19
CA ASN A 52 -4.70 10.50 17.31
C ASN A 52 -3.29 9.91 17.08
N PRO A 53 -2.21 10.66 17.36
CA PRO A 53 -0.85 10.22 17.11
C PRO A 53 -0.45 8.98 17.91
N ILE A 54 0.19 8.03 17.24
CA ILE A 54 0.83 6.87 17.89
C ILE A 54 2.25 7.28 18.29
N LYS A 55 2.56 7.19 19.58
CA LYS A 55 3.92 7.45 20.07
C LYS A 55 4.82 6.26 19.73
N ILE A 56 5.93 6.54 19.06
CA ILE A 56 6.93 5.53 18.72
C ILE A 56 7.83 5.30 19.93
N ILE A 57 7.72 4.13 20.55
CA ILE A 57 8.55 3.72 21.70
C ILE A 57 9.53 2.58 21.34
N GLY A 58 9.36 1.97 20.18
CA GLY A 58 10.23 0.91 19.65
C GLY A 58 9.73 0.42 18.28
N ILE A 59 10.39 -0.61 17.73
CA ILE A 59 10.03 -1.19 16.42
C ILE A 59 8.59 -1.71 16.40
N GLU A 60 8.12 -2.27 17.52
CA GLU A 60 6.76 -2.79 17.67
C GLU A 60 5.70 -1.70 17.42
N SER A 61 6.00 -0.46 17.80
CA SER A 61 5.09 0.68 17.59
C SER A 61 4.88 1.00 16.11
N LEU A 62 5.84 0.64 15.25
CA LEU A 62 5.72 0.88 13.80
C LEU A 62 4.65 0.00 13.17
N PHE A 63 4.47 -1.23 13.66
CA PHE A 63 3.43 -2.12 13.15
C PHE A 63 2.02 -1.61 13.44
N ALA A 64 1.83 -0.80 14.49
CA ALA A 64 0.55 -0.17 14.81
C ALA A 64 0.18 1.00 13.86
N ILE A 65 1.12 1.48 13.03
CA ILE A 65 0.87 2.54 12.04
C ILE A 65 0.03 1.98 10.89
N SER A 66 0.36 0.78 10.42
CA SER A 66 -0.38 0.10 9.37
C SER A 66 -1.71 -0.46 9.92
N PRO A 67 -2.81 -0.35 9.17
CA PRO A 67 -4.03 -1.11 9.45
C PRO A 67 -3.80 -2.62 9.31
#